data_AF-A0A965B991-F1
#
_entry.id   AF-A0A965B991-F1
#
_cell.length_a   1.000
_cell.length_b   1.000
_cell.length_c   1.000
_cell.angle_alpha   90.00
_cell.angle_beta   90.00
_cell.angle_gamma   90.00
#
_symmetry.space_group_name_H-M   'P 1'
#
loop_
_entity.id
_entity.type
_entity.pdbx_description
1 polymer ?
#
loop_
_entity_poly.entity_id
_entity_poly.type
_entity_poly.pdbx_seq_one_letter_code
_entity_poly.pdbx_strand_id
1 'polypeptide(L)'
;VGHDLAEALVCAAARETFEESGVLFAGPAEDPDGIVSDASVYHRARGALADRTLSFGDFLRAEKLVLRADLLRPWSNWVTPEEERTRRYDTYFFVGALPEGQRADGDNTESDQAGWARPEAVIEDFATGGALLLPPTWSQLDSLTGRSVPEVLALERRIAKVQPKLTVHHDNWEIEFFDSDRYNAARRRRAARSAGED
;
A
#
# COMPACT_ATOMS: atom_id res chain seq x y z
N VAL A 1 18.01 -3.65 5.90
CA VAL A 1 17.09 -4.75 6.25
C VAL A 1 17.87 -6.05 6.10
N GLY A 2 17.75 -7.00 7.03
CA GLY A 2 18.39 -8.32 6.85
C GLY A 2 17.73 -9.11 5.71
N HIS A 3 18.43 -10.08 5.13
CA HIS A 3 17.94 -10.85 3.98
C HIS A 3 16.58 -11.51 4.26
N ASP A 4 16.47 -12.25 5.36
CA ASP A 4 15.25 -12.99 5.73
C ASP A 4 14.04 -12.07 5.96
N LEU A 5 14.28 -10.89 6.55
CA LEU A 5 13.21 -9.91 6.74
C LEU A 5 12.78 -9.28 5.41
N ALA A 6 13.72 -9.04 4.49
CA ALA A 6 13.37 -8.51 3.17
C ALA A 6 12.50 -9.51 2.39
N GLU A 7 12.87 -10.79 2.41
CA GLU A 7 12.09 -11.87 1.79
C GLU A 7 10.68 -11.96 2.40
N ALA A 8 10.58 -11.97 3.72
CA ALA A 8 9.29 -12.01 4.42
C ALA A 8 8.39 -10.82 4.05
N LEU A 9 8.96 -9.60 3.94
CA LEU A 9 8.21 -8.39 3.58
C LEU A 9 7.69 -8.43 2.15
N VAL A 10 8.49 -8.89 1.18
CA VAL A 10 8.07 -8.99 -0.22
C VAL A 10 7.00 -10.08 -0.37
N CYS A 11 7.20 -11.23 0.28
CA CYS A 11 6.20 -12.30 0.32
C CYS A 11 4.88 -11.82 0.94
N ALA A 12 4.94 -11.07 2.04
CA ALA A 12 3.75 -10.50 2.66
C ALA A 12 3.05 -9.51 1.71
N ALA A 13 3.78 -8.57 1.12
CA ALA A 13 3.21 -7.59 0.20
C ALA A 13 2.50 -8.25 -1.00
N ALA A 14 3.13 -9.25 -1.62
CA ALA A 14 2.54 -9.98 -2.73
C ALA A 14 1.31 -10.81 -2.32
N ARG A 15 1.38 -11.48 -1.16
CA ARG A 15 0.27 -12.26 -0.63
C ARG A 15 -0.93 -11.38 -0.30
N GLU A 16 -0.75 -10.32 0.49
CA GLU A 16 -1.85 -9.43 0.87
C GLU A 16 -2.48 -8.76 -0.37
N THR A 17 -1.66 -8.37 -1.35
CA THR A 17 -2.18 -7.78 -2.60
C THR A 17 -3.09 -8.76 -3.35
N PHE A 18 -2.72 -10.05 -3.38
CA PHE A 18 -3.54 -11.08 -4.00
C PHE A 18 -4.82 -11.36 -3.20
N GLU A 19 -4.73 -11.46 -1.87
CA GLU A 19 -5.88 -11.68 -0.98
C GLU A 19 -6.90 -10.53 -1.08
N GLU A 20 -6.44 -9.28 -1.04
CA GLU A 20 -7.33 -8.11 -1.00
C GLU A 20 -7.86 -7.69 -2.37
N SER A 21 -7.05 -7.81 -3.43
CA SER A 21 -7.38 -7.24 -4.75
C SER A 21 -7.40 -8.21 -5.93
N GLY A 22 -7.02 -9.47 -5.70
CA GLY A 22 -6.93 -10.49 -6.75
C GLY A 22 -5.72 -10.34 -7.69
N VAL A 23 -4.87 -9.33 -7.46
CA VAL A 23 -3.65 -9.11 -8.26
C VAL A 23 -2.53 -10.02 -7.76
N LEU A 24 -2.01 -10.86 -8.64
CA LEU A 24 -0.97 -11.84 -8.34
C LEU A 24 0.35 -11.49 -9.03
N PHE A 25 1.37 -11.15 -8.23
CA PHE A 25 2.74 -10.96 -8.71
C PHE A 25 3.50 -12.28 -8.79
N ALA A 26 3.08 -13.18 -9.67
CA ALA A 26 3.72 -14.47 -9.87
C ALA A 26 3.82 -14.84 -11.35
N GLY A 27 4.72 -15.76 -11.66
CA GLY A 27 4.95 -16.32 -13.00
C GLY A 27 5.14 -17.83 -12.95
N PRO A 28 5.05 -18.53 -14.09
CA PRO A 28 5.32 -19.96 -14.15
C PRO A 28 6.75 -20.27 -13.68
N ALA A 29 6.93 -21.31 -12.86
CA ALA A 29 8.25 -21.69 -12.34
C ALA A 29 9.24 -22.08 -13.44
N GLU A 30 8.74 -22.52 -14.60
CA GLU A 30 9.54 -22.93 -15.76
C GLU A 30 9.85 -21.76 -16.71
N ASP A 31 9.28 -20.57 -16.47
CA ASP A 31 9.48 -19.36 -17.27
C ASP A 31 9.79 -18.15 -16.35
N PRO A 32 11.09 -17.84 -16.13
CA PRO A 32 11.50 -16.75 -15.24
C PRO A 32 10.98 -15.37 -15.65
N ASP A 33 10.74 -15.15 -16.94
CA ASP A 33 10.26 -13.87 -17.47
C ASP A 33 8.72 -13.84 -17.60
N GLY A 34 8.09 -15.01 -17.53
CA GLY A 34 6.65 -15.18 -17.56
C GLY A 34 5.94 -14.55 -16.37
N ILE A 35 4.71 -14.09 -16.63
CA ILE A 35 3.81 -13.51 -15.62
C ILE A 35 2.42 -14.12 -15.84
N VAL A 36 1.71 -14.42 -14.75
CA VAL A 36 0.31 -14.81 -14.82
C VAL A 36 -0.52 -13.67 -15.43
N SER A 37 -1.17 -13.92 -16.57
CA SER A 37 -2.01 -12.91 -17.23
C SER A 37 -3.44 -12.86 -16.69
N ASP A 38 -3.96 -13.97 -16.17
CA ASP A 38 -5.29 -14.06 -15.59
C ASP A 38 -5.23 -14.73 -14.21
N ALA A 39 -5.25 -13.91 -13.16
CA ALA A 39 -5.23 -14.39 -11.78
C ALA A 39 -6.61 -14.83 -11.26
N SER A 40 -7.70 -14.54 -12.00
CA SER A 40 -9.06 -14.86 -11.56
C SER A 40 -9.31 -16.37 -11.47
N VAL A 41 -8.55 -17.16 -12.23
CA VAL A 41 -8.56 -18.63 -12.17
C VAL A 41 -8.22 -19.18 -10.78
N TYR A 42 -7.50 -18.39 -9.96
CA TYR A 42 -7.08 -18.75 -8.61
C TYR A 42 -8.02 -18.23 -7.51
N HIS A 43 -9.23 -17.76 -7.85
CA HIS A 43 -10.18 -17.21 -6.87
C HIS A 43 -10.49 -18.16 -5.69
N ARG A 44 -10.56 -19.48 -5.92
CA ARG A 44 -10.73 -20.46 -4.82
C ARG A 44 -9.53 -20.51 -3.88
N ALA A 45 -8.31 -20.45 -4.43
CA ALA A 45 -7.10 -20.41 -3.64
C ALA A 45 -6.99 -19.09 -2.86
N ARG A 46 -7.40 -17.96 -3.47
CA ARG A 46 -7.52 -16.66 -2.81
C ARG A 46 -8.41 -16.73 -1.57
N GLY A 47 -9.60 -17.32 -1.68
CA GLY A 47 -10.48 -17.53 -0.51
C GLY A 47 -9.83 -18.39 0.57
N ALA A 48 -9.15 -19.49 0.19
CA ALA A 48 -8.46 -20.36 1.14
C ALA A 48 -7.27 -19.67 1.84
N LEU A 49 -6.59 -18.75 1.17
CA LEU A 49 -5.54 -17.90 1.76
C LEU A 49 -6.12 -16.94 2.79
N ALA A 50 -7.20 -16.23 2.45
CA ALA A 50 -7.90 -15.32 3.36
C ALA A 50 -8.42 -16.06 4.62
N ASP A 51 -8.96 -17.28 4.45
CA ASP A 51 -9.40 -18.14 5.55
C ASP A 51 -8.23 -18.82 6.32
N ARG A 52 -6.98 -18.59 5.89
CA ARG A 52 -5.76 -19.19 6.46
C ARG A 52 -5.74 -20.72 6.45
N THR A 53 -6.47 -21.32 5.51
CA THR A 53 -6.52 -22.79 5.31
C THR A 53 -5.51 -23.27 4.28
N LEU A 54 -4.97 -22.36 3.48
CA LEU A 54 -3.87 -22.57 2.54
C LEU A 54 -2.76 -21.56 2.83
N SER A 55 -1.50 -21.99 2.76
CA SER A 55 -0.38 -21.04 2.84
C SER A 55 -0.03 -20.53 1.45
N PHE A 56 0.45 -19.29 1.34
CA PHE A 56 0.84 -18.71 0.05
C PHE A 56 1.96 -19.50 -0.64
N GLY A 57 2.91 -20.02 0.13
CA GLY A 57 3.95 -20.89 -0.40
C GLY A 57 3.42 -22.21 -0.95
N ASP A 58 2.46 -22.85 -0.26
CA ASP A 58 1.84 -24.08 -0.75
C ASP A 58 0.99 -23.85 -2.00
N PHE A 59 0.25 -22.73 -2.04
CA PHE A 59 -0.45 -22.27 -3.22
C PHE A 59 0.49 -22.16 -4.43
N LEU A 60 1.57 -21.39 -4.30
CA LEU A 60 2.53 -21.20 -5.40
C LEU A 60 3.13 -22.53 -5.86
N ARG A 61 3.48 -23.43 -4.93
CA ARG A 61 4.02 -24.77 -5.29
C ARG A 61 3.00 -25.63 -6.01
N ALA A 62 1.76 -25.67 -5.54
CA ALA A 62 0.69 -26.47 -6.15
C ALA A 62 0.40 -26.02 -7.58
N GLU A 63 0.40 -24.70 -7.82
CA GLU A 63 0.15 -24.10 -9.13
C GLU A 63 1.40 -23.99 -10.00
N LYS A 64 2.56 -24.49 -9.53
CA LYS A 64 3.87 -24.38 -10.21
C LYS A 64 4.25 -22.94 -10.57
N LEU A 65 3.98 -22.03 -9.64
CA LEU A 65 4.29 -20.62 -9.74
C LEU A 65 5.49 -20.24 -8.87
N VAL A 66 6.17 -19.18 -9.27
CA VAL A 66 7.20 -18.49 -8.48
C VAL A 66 6.80 -17.03 -8.29
N LEU A 67 7.12 -16.50 -7.12
CA LEU A 67 6.93 -15.09 -6.79
C LEU A 67 7.83 -14.22 -7.68
N ARG A 68 7.24 -13.25 -8.38
CA ARG A 68 7.96 -12.25 -9.19
C ARG A 68 8.29 -11.02 -8.34
N ALA A 69 9.23 -11.22 -7.41
CA ALA A 69 9.69 -10.18 -6.47
C ALA A 69 10.28 -8.95 -7.17
N ASP A 70 10.81 -9.12 -8.38
CA ASP A 70 11.36 -8.06 -9.24
C ASP A 70 10.29 -7.05 -9.70
N LEU A 71 9.01 -7.42 -9.69
CA LEU A 71 7.89 -6.55 -10.03
C LEU A 71 7.44 -5.65 -8.86
N LEU A 72 7.97 -5.87 -7.66
CA LEU A 72 7.68 -5.08 -6.47
C LEU A 72 8.90 -4.24 -6.07
N ARG A 73 8.69 -2.93 -6.01
CA ARG A 73 9.74 -1.96 -5.63
C ARG A 73 9.46 -1.46 -4.22
N PRO A 74 10.41 -1.55 -3.28
CA PRO A 74 10.23 -0.96 -1.97
C PRO A 74 10.16 0.57 -2.10
N TRP A 75 9.22 1.18 -1.38
CA TRP A 75 8.83 2.58 -1.60
C TRP A 75 9.05 3.48 -0.38
N SER A 76 8.62 3.02 0.80
CA SER A 76 8.86 3.72 2.06
C SER A 76 8.74 2.77 3.26
N ASN A 77 9.13 3.23 4.45
CA ASN A 77 8.98 2.48 5.68
C ASN A 77 8.53 3.42 6.81
N TRP A 78 7.38 3.11 7.41
CA TRP A 78 6.73 3.94 8.41
C TRP A 78 6.55 3.19 9.71
N VAL A 79 6.94 3.83 10.80
CA VAL A 79 6.74 3.31 12.14
C VAL A 79 5.69 4.16 12.84
N THR A 80 4.68 3.52 13.42
CA THR A 80 3.67 4.21 14.22
C THR A 80 4.34 5.02 15.35
N PRO A 81 3.92 6.27 15.61
CA PRO A 81 4.48 7.10 16.68
C PRO A 81 4.55 6.37 18.04
N GLU A 82 5.47 6.77 18.91
CA GLU A 82 5.59 6.21 20.27
C GLU A 82 4.44 6.65 21.18
N GLU A 83 3.85 7.79 20.84
CA GLU A 83 2.71 8.40 21.50
C GLU A 83 1.41 7.61 21.27
N GLU A 84 1.35 6.77 20.22
CA GLU A 84 0.25 5.83 20.01
C GLU A 84 0.41 4.63 20.94
N ARG A 85 -0.45 4.57 21.96
CA ARG A 85 -0.34 3.58 23.06
C ARG A 85 -1.16 2.32 22.86
N THR A 86 -2.02 2.26 21.84
CA THR A 86 -2.90 1.11 21.62
C THR A 86 -2.23 0.03 20.78
N ARG A 87 -1.75 0.38 19.58
CA ARG A 87 -1.10 -0.54 18.63
C ARG A 87 -0.06 0.21 17.80
N ARG A 88 1.11 -0.41 17.63
CA ARG A 88 2.20 0.15 16.82
C ARG A 88 2.65 -0.85 15.76
N TYR A 89 2.94 -0.33 14.58
CA TYR A 89 3.34 -1.10 13.40
C TYR A 89 4.65 -0.54 12.82
N ASP A 90 5.45 -1.41 12.21
CA ASP A 90 6.62 -1.07 11.39
C ASP A 90 6.30 -1.53 9.95
N THR A 91 5.66 -0.64 9.19
CA THR A 91 5.05 -0.96 7.90
C THR A 91 6.00 -0.60 6.76
N TYR A 92 6.24 -1.55 5.86
CA TYR A 92 6.99 -1.31 4.61
C TYR A 92 5.99 -1.20 3.46
N PHE A 93 6.11 -0.13 2.67
CA PHE A 93 5.30 0.10 1.50
C PHE A 93 6.05 -0.34 0.25
N PHE A 94 5.31 -0.89 -0.71
CA PHE A 94 5.81 -1.30 -2.01
C PHE A 94 4.96 -0.65 -3.11
N VAL A 95 5.55 -0.52 -4.29
CA VAL A 95 4.84 -0.14 -5.52
C VAL A 95 5.11 -1.19 -6.59
N GLY A 96 4.11 -1.44 -7.43
CA GLY A 96 4.21 -2.32 -8.59
C GLY A 96 3.26 -1.85 -9.68
N ALA A 97 3.60 -2.12 -10.95
CA ALA A 97 2.66 -1.94 -12.05
C ALA A 97 1.65 -3.10 -12.04
N LEU A 98 0.38 -2.81 -12.33
CA LEU A 98 -0.63 -3.85 -12.54
C LEU A 98 -0.16 -4.78 -13.68
N PRO A 99 -0.01 -6.11 -13.44
CA PRO A 99 0.35 -7.05 -14.49
C PRO A 99 -0.65 -7.03 -15.64
N GLU A 100 -0.15 -7.10 -16.87
CA GLU A 100 -1.00 -7.10 -18.07
C GLU A 100 -1.99 -8.27 -18.06
N GLY A 101 -3.24 -7.99 -18.41
CA GLY A 101 -4.34 -8.97 -18.42
C GLY A 101 -5.07 -9.10 -17.08
N GLN A 102 -4.40 -8.79 -15.96
CA GLN A 102 -5.03 -8.85 -14.65
C GLN A 102 -5.94 -7.65 -14.38
N ARG A 103 -6.90 -7.83 -13.47
CA ARG A 103 -7.79 -6.77 -13.01
C ARG A 103 -7.82 -6.80 -11.50
N ALA A 104 -7.53 -5.65 -10.88
CA ALA A 104 -7.76 -5.46 -9.45
C ALA A 104 -9.27 -5.36 -9.20
N ASP A 105 -9.75 -6.10 -8.20
CA ASP A 105 -11.10 -6.03 -7.67
C ASP A 105 -11.08 -5.63 -6.19
N GLY A 106 -12.25 -5.57 -5.57
CA GLY A 106 -12.44 -5.41 -4.13
C GLY A 106 -13.24 -6.55 -3.54
N ASP A 107 -13.15 -7.75 -4.11
CA ASP A 107 -13.89 -8.93 -3.65
C ASP A 107 -13.22 -9.51 -2.39
N ASN A 108 -13.34 -8.76 -1.30
CA ASN A 108 -12.89 -9.11 0.03
C ASN A 108 -13.93 -8.63 1.06
N THR A 109 -13.86 -9.17 2.28
CA THR A 109 -14.83 -8.85 3.35
C THR A 109 -14.40 -7.69 4.25
N GLU A 110 -13.19 -7.17 4.06
CA GLU A 110 -12.58 -6.16 4.94
C GLU A 110 -12.74 -4.73 4.40
N SER A 111 -13.06 -4.57 3.11
CA SER A 111 -13.18 -3.28 2.44
C SER A 111 -14.64 -2.99 2.04
N ASP A 112 -15.15 -1.83 2.43
CA ASP A 112 -16.47 -1.37 1.99
C ASP A 112 -16.47 -0.88 0.53
N GLN A 113 -15.33 -0.36 0.06
CA GLN A 113 -15.15 0.17 -1.29
C GLN A 113 -13.72 -0.08 -1.78
N ALA A 114 -13.59 -0.43 -3.06
CA ALA A 114 -12.31 -0.53 -3.75
C ALA A 114 -12.44 0.03 -5.17
N GLY A 115 -11.37 0.63 -5.68
CA GLY A 115 -11.35 1.16 -7.04
C GLY A 115 -10.06 1.87 -7.40
N TRP A 116 -9.96 2.21 -8.69
CA TRP A 116 -8.85 2.99 -9.22
C TRP A 116 -9.14 4.49 -9.12
N ALA A 117 -8.20 5.23 -8.53
CA ALA A 117 -8.27 6.69 -8.44
C ALA A 117 -6.90 7.31 -8.77
N ARG A 118 -6.93 8.55 -9.24
CA ARG A 118 -5.70 9.35 -9.36
C ARG A 118 -5.25 9.80 -7.97
N PRO A 119 -3.94 9.78 -7.64
CA PRO A 119 -3.46 10.18 -6.32
C PRO A 119 -3.94 11.58 -5.90
N GLU A 120 -3.96 12.53 -6.84
CA GLU A 120 -4.39 13.91 -6.62
C GLU A 120 -5.87 14.02 -6.25
N ALA A 121 -6.72 13.16 -6.81
CA ALA A 121 -8.14 13.14 -6.51
C ALA A 121 -8.37 12.68 -5.06
N VAL A 122 -7.68 11.61 -4.63
CA VAL A 122 -7.81 11.09 -3.26
C VAL A 122 -7.26 12.07 -2.22
N ILE A 123 -6.19 12.81 -2.55
CA ILE A 123 -5.65 13.88 -1.71
C ILE A 123 -6.64 15.04 -1.58
N GLU A 124 -7.32 15.44 -2.65
CA GLU A 124 -8.33 16.50 -2.60
C GLU A 124 -9.60 16.05 -1.87
N ASP A 125 -10.04 14.80 -2.05
CA ASP A 125 -11.14 14.21 -1.28
C ASP A 125 -10.82 14.23 0.22
N PHE A 126 -9.58 13.93 0.60
CA PHE A 126 -9.13 14.12 1.99
C PHE A 126 -9.17 15.58 2.44
N ALA A 127 -8.65 16.50 1.63
CA ALA A 127 -8.61 17.93 1.96
C ALA A 127 -10.02 18.56 2.06
N THR A 128 -11.01 17.94 1.42
CA THR A 128 -12.40 18.39 1.40
C THR A 128 -13.31 17.61 2.35
N GLY A 129 -12.79 16.59 3.04
CA GLY A 129 -13.51 15.80 4.05
C GLY A 129 -14.25 14.56 3.53
N GLY A 130 -14.14 14.25 2.23
CA GLY A 130 -14.72 13.04 1.62
C GLY A 130 -13.95 11.75 1.94
N ALA A 131 -12.69 11.85 2.36
CA ALA A 131 -11.87 10.71 2.78
C ALA A 131 -11.08 11.00 4.08
N LEU A 132 -10.72 9.95 4.80
CA LEU A 132 -9.75 10.01 5.90
C LEU A 132 -8.46 9.33 5.47
N LEU A 133 -7.35 10.07 5.50
CA LEU A 133 -6.02 9.52 5.21
C LEU A 133 -5.10 9.72 6.42
N LEU A 134 -4.56 8.61 6.91
CA LEU A 134 -3.45 8.64 7.84
C LEU A 134 -2.17 9.15 7.12
N PRO A 135 -1.20 9.72 7.86
CA PRO A 135 0.02 10.26 7.26
C PRO A 135 0.75 9.30 6.30
N PRO A 136 0.94 8.00 6.63
CA PRO A 136 1.60 7.08 5.71
C PRO A 136 0.88 6.97 4.36
N THR A 137 -0.45 6.79 4.35
CA THR A 137 -1.22 6.66 3.10
C THR A 137 -1.18 7.96 2.29
N TRP A 138 -1.38 9.10 2.94
CA TRP A 138 -1.33 10.41 2.27
C TRP A 138 0.04 10.66 1.62
N SER A 139 1.13 10.38 2.34
CA SER A 139 2.49 10.57 1.83
C SER A 139 2.81 9.64 0.65
N GLN A 140 2.24 8.44 0.61
CA GLN A 140 2.41 7.57 -0.55
C GLN A 140 1.73 8.17 -1.78
N LEU A 141 0.48 8.63 -1.65
CA LEU A 141 -0.25 9.29 -2.74
C LEU A 141 0.48 10.55 -3.22
N ASP A 142 0.93 11.39 -2.29
CA ASP A 142 1.62 12.63 -2.64
C ASP A 142 2.94 12.38 -3.38
N SER A 143 3.66 11.32 -3.00
CA SER A 143 4.89 10.93 -3.68
C SER A 143 4.68 10.42 -5.11
N LEU A 144 3.46 9.97 -5.44
CA LEU A 144 3.06 9.46 -6.75
C LEU A 144 2.41 10.54 -7.63
N THR A 145 1.95 11.65 -7.05
CA THR A 145 1.34 12.78 -7.77
C THR A 145 2.20 13.26 -8.94
N GLY A 146 1.56 13.39 -10.10
CA GLY A 146 2.18 13.89 -11.33
C GLY A 146 3.16 12.94 -12.00
N ARG A 147 3.27 11.67 -11.56
CA ARG A 147 4.19 10.69 -12.13
C ARG A 147 3.47 9.63 -12.95
N SER A 148 4.11 9.21 -14.03
CA SER A 148 3.74 8.01 -14.79
C SER A 148 4.29 6.74 -14.14
N VAL A 149 3.72 5.59 -14.49
CA VAL A 149 4.19 4.28 -13.99
C VAL A 149 5.68 4.04 -14.29
N PRO A 150 6.21 4.26 -15.52
CA PRO A 150 7.63 4.07 -15.78
C PRO A 150 8.53 4.97 -14.94
N GLU A 151 8.12 6.24 -14.72
CA GLU A 151 8.87 7.15 -13.83
C GLU A 151 8.89 6.64 -12.39
N VAL A 152 7.75 6.17 -11.87
CA VAL A 152 7.67 5.60 -10.52
C VAL A 152 8.59 4.38 -10.38
N LEU A 153 8.56 3.45 -11.34
CA LEU A 153 9.37 2.23 -11.28
C LEU A 153 10.87 2.48 -11.47
N ALA A 154 11.25 3.53 -12.20
CA ALA A 154 12.63 3.93 -12.42
C ALA A 154 13.25 4.70 -11.25
N LEU A 155 12.45 5.19 -10.29
CA LEU A 155 12.97 5.94 -9.15
C LEU A 155 13.80 5.05 -8.21
N GLU A 156 15.05 5.44 -7.99
CA GLU A 156 15.87 4.88 -6.94
C GLU A 156 15.58 5.58 -5.62
N ARG A 157 15.16 4.80 -4.61
CA ARG A 157 14.82 5.31 -3.28
C ARG A 157 15.68 4.65 -2.22
N ARG A 158 16.28 5.45 -1.35
CA ARG A 158 16.83 4.96 -0.10
C ARG A 158 15.70 4.83 0.92
N ILE A 159 15.39 3.61 1.32
CA ILE A 159 14.33 3.36 2.29
C ILE A 159 14.88 3.58 3.71
N ALA A 160 14.44 4.66 4.32
CA ALA A 160 14.71 5.00 5.72
C ALA A 160 13.42 4.94 6.53
N LYS A 161 13.56 4.61 7.82
CA LYS A 161 12.46 4.63 8.78
C LYS A 161 11.95 6.05 8.96
N VAL A 162 10.66 6.25 8.71
CA VAL A 162 9.91 7.46 9.04
C VAL A 162 9.07 7.16 10.27
N GLN A 163 9.37 7.80 11.38
CA GLN A 163 8.54 7.73 12.59
C GLN A 163 8.00 9.14 12.85
N PRO A 164 6.69 9.37 12.63
CA PRO A 164 6.11 10.67 12.92
C PRO A 164 6.15 10.95 14.41
N LYS A 165 6.22 12.23 14.78
CA LYS A 165 6.02 12.70 16.15
C LYS A 165 4.70 13.43 16.26
N LEU A 166 4.04 13.27 17.39
CA LEU A 166 2.81 14.01 17.68
C LEU A 166 3.17 15.18 18.60
N THR A 167 3.16 16.40 18.05
CA THR A 167 3.42 17.63 18.81
C THR A 167 2.12 18.42 18.99
N VAL A 168 2.02 19.18 20.08
CA VAL A 168 0.87 20.06 20.35
C VAL A 168 1.33 21.50 20.20
N HIS A 169 0.74 22.20 19.22
CA HIS A 169 0.95 23.62 18.99
C HIS A 169 -0.39 24.36 19.15
N HIS A 170 -0.49 25.24 20.14
CA HIS A 170 -1.67 26.09 20.38
C HIS A 170 -3.01 25.30 20.35
N ASP A 171 -3.11 24.24 21.16
CA ASP A 171 -4.27 23.33 21.27
C ASP A 171 -4.60 22.51 20.00
N ASN A 172 -3.78 22.62 18.95
CA ASN A 172 -3.85 21.77 17.76
C ASN A 172 -2.74 20.72 17.78
N TRP A 173 -3.12 19.46 17.57
CA TRP A 173 -2.16 18.39 17.27
C TRP A 173 -1.54 18.64 15.90
N GLU A 174 -0.22 18.72 15.82
CA GLU A 174 0.54 18.66 14.57
C GLU A 174 1.28 17.32 14.49
N ILE A 175 1.33 16.78 13.27
CA ILE A 175 2.05 15.54 13.00
C ILE A 175 3.33 15.93 12.27
N GLU A 176 4.48 15.68 12.89
CA GLU A 176 5.79 16.03 12.35
C GLU A 176 6.46 14.81 11.71
N PHE A 177 6.89 14.96 10.46
CA PHE A 177 7.74 14.02 9.71
C PHE A 177 8.40 14.76 8.54
N PHE A 178 9.32 14.12 7.82
CA PHE A 178 9.94 14.71 6.63
C PHE A 178 8.87 15.00 5.57
N ASP A 179 8.64 16.29 5.25
CA ASP A 179 7.60 16.81 4.34
C ASP A 179 6.16 16.90 4.93
N SER A 180 6.03 17.03 6.26
CA SER A 180 4.73 17.15 6.93
C SER A 180 3.93 18.43 6.62
N ASP A 181 4.57 19.46 6.05
CA ASP A 181 3.93 20.76 5.78
C ASP A 181 2.72 20.63 4.86
N ARG A 182 2.85 19.83 3.78
CA ARG A 182 1.77 19.63 2.81
C ARG A 182 0.63 18.80 3.39
N TYR A 183 0.95 17.78 4.18
CA TYR A 183 -0.05 16.98 4.90
C TYR A 183 -0.83 17.85 5.90
N ASN A 184 -0.13 18.62 6.73
CA ASN A 184 -0.77 19.48 7.72
C ASN A 184 -1.58 20.61 7.05
N ALA A 185 -1.14 21.14 5.91
CA ALA A 185 -1.91 22.09 5.11
C ALA A 185 -3.22 21.47 4.59
N ALA A 186 -3.19 20.26 4.03
CA ALA A 186 -4.39 19.55 3.58
C ALA A 186 -5.36 19.27 4.75
N ARG A 187 -4.83 18.85 5.90
CA ARG A 187 -5.63 18.61 7.12
C ARG A 187 -6.27 19.89 7.67
N ARG A 188 -5.56 21.03 7.65
CA ARG A 188 -6.12 22.32 8.05
C ARG A 188 -7.26 22.77 7.12
N ARG A 189 -7.13 22.58 5.80
CA ARG A 189 -8.23 22.83 4.83
C ARG A 189 -9.48 22.01 5.19
N ARG A 190 -9.30 20.73 5.50
CA ARG A 190 -10.38 19.84 5.94
C ARG A 190 -11.07 20.36 7.20
N ALA A 191 -10.30 20.73 8.22
CA ALA A 191 -10.83 21.23 9.49
C ALA A 191 -11.61 22.54 9.34
N ALA A 192 -11.10 23.48 8.54
CA ALA A 192 -11.75 24.77 8.29
C ALA A 192 -13.13 24.60 7.60
N ARG A 193 -13.27 23.61 6.71
CA ARG A 193 -14.55 23.31 6.07
C ARG A 193 -15.56 22.72 7.04
N SER A 194 -15.16 21.74 7.84
CA SER A 194 -16.03 21.16 8.86
C SER A 194 -16.55 22.19 9.86
N ALA A 195 -15.79 23.27 10.12
CA ALA A 195 -16.22 24.36 11.01
C ALA A 195 -17.15 25.40 10.34
N GLY A 196 -17.33 25.34 9.02
CA GLY A 196 -18.19 26.27 8.25
C GLY A 196 -19.48 25.64 7.73
N GLU A 197 -19.74 24.37 8.02
CA GLU A 197 -20.96 23.63 7.64
C GLU A 197 -21.99 23.56 8.80
N ASP A 198 -21.85 24.40 9.84
CA ASP A 198 -22.82 24.59 10.95
C ASP A 198 -23.80 25.76 10.72
#